data_AF-A0AAD6PRM2-F1
#
_entry.id   AF-A0AAD6PRM2-F1
#
_cell.length_a   1.000
_cell.length_b   1.000
_cell.length_c   1.000
_cell.angle_alpha   90.00
_cell.angle_beta   90.00
_cell.angle_gamma   90.00
#
_symmetry.space_group_name_H-M   'P 1'
#
loop_
_entity.id
_entity.type
_entity.pdbx_description
1 polymer ?
#
loop_
_entity_poly.entity_id
_entity_poly.type
_entity_poly.pdbx_seq_one_letter_code
_entity_poly.pdbx_strand_id
1 'polypeptide(L)'
;MKDRERGVVWQASIIFMPPEIKMVFLSATMSNATEFDEWICHLHKQPCHVVYTDFRPTPLQHYVFPVGGAGLYLVVDESEQFREDNCMKLQDTFSKQKIGEGNKSANGKASGRIAKGGNTSGGSDIYKIVKLQKFREELKNRSRVLKRLGHIDADGVVQLKGRAACLIDTGDELLVTELMFNGTFNDLDHHQVAALASCFIPVDKSSEQIQLRTELAKPLQQLQESA
;
A
#
# COMPACT_ATOMS: atom_id res chain seq x y z
N MET A 1 5.25 5.71 8.38
CA MET A 1 5.75 5.05 7.16
C MET A 1 6.57 3.84 7.59
N LYS A 2 6.08 2.60 7.41
CA LYS A 2 6.63 1.39 8.06
C LYS A 2 7.46 0.50 7.12
N ASP A 3 7.77 0.99 5.94
CA ASP A 3 8.41 0.21 4.89
C ASP A 3 9.83 0.74 4.65
N ARG A 4 10.83 0.02 5.13
CA ARG A 4 12.23 0.46 5.11
C ARG A 4 12.82 0.47 3.69
N GLU A 5 12.18 -0.26 2.77
CA GLU A 5 12.59 -0.36 1.36
C GLU A 5 12.02 0.76 0.49
N ARG A 6 10.91 1.41 0.89
CA ARG A 6 10.31 2.55 0.15
C ARG A 6 11.19 3.80 0.10
N GLY A 7 12.23 3.85 0.93
CA GLY A 7 13.26 4.90 0.91
C GLY A 7 12.72 6.32 1.11
N VAL A 8 13.59 7.28 0.82
CA VAL A 8 13.30 8.73 0.81
C VAL A 8 12.84 9.22 -0.56
N VAL A 9 12.28 8.32 -1.40
CA VAL A 9 11.96 8.63 -2.82
C VAL A 9 11.04 9.83 -2.91
N TRP A 10 9.99 9.88 -2.10
CA TRP A 10 9.09 11.03 -2.06
C TRP A 10 9.81 12.33 -1.66
N GLN A 11 10.81 12.29 -0.77
CA GLN A 11 11.60 13.47 -0.41
C GLN A 11 12.45 13.93 -1.58
N ALA A 12 13.11 13.01 -2.28
CA ALA A 12 13.90 13.30 -3.47
C ALA A 12 13.01 13.89 -4.57
N SER A 13 11.81 13.34 -4.79
CA SER A 13 10.84 13.88 -5.74
C SER A 13 10.46 15.33 -5.42
N ILE A 14 10.28 15.66 -4.14
CA ILE A 14 10.02 17.03 -3.71
C ILE A 14 11.27 17.92 -3.89
N ILE A 15 12.46 17.44 -3.55
CA ILE A 15 13.72 18.21 -3.67
C ILE A 15 14.03 18.58 -5.12
N PHE A 16 13.84 17.65 -6.06
CA PHE A 16 14.14 17.87 -7.48
C PHE A 16 12.98 18.42 -8.29
N MET A 17 11.85 18.76 -7.64
CA MET A 17 10.69 19.27 -8.33
C MET A 17 10.95 20.69 -8.87
N PRO A 18 10.65 20.97 -10.16
CA PRO A 18 10.68 22.33 -10.71
C PRO A 18 9.80 23.32 -9.91
N PRO A 19 10.25 24.58 -9.70
CA PRO A 19 9.55 25.57 -8.88
C PRO A 19 8.21 26.04 -9.48
N GLU A 20 7.95 25.75 -10.75
CA GLU A 20 6.70 26.06 -11.44
C GLU A 20 5.55 25.11 -11.04
N ILE A 21 5.86 23.92 -10.52
CA ILE A 21 4.85 22.95 -10.09
C ILE A 21 4.25 23.36 -8.74
N LYS A 22 2.92 23.46 -8.69
CA LYS A 22 2.18 23.66 -7.44
C LYS A 22 1.89 22.31 -6.79
N MET A 23 2.20 22.22 -5.50
CA MET A 23 2.03 21.01 -4.70
C MET A 23 0.77 21.11 -3.83
N VAL A 24 0.04 19.99 -3.73
CA VAL A 24 -1.03 19.80 -2.75
C VAL A 24 -0.70 18.54 -1.95
N PHE A 25 -0.60 18.69 -0.63
CA PHE A 25 -0.28 17.59 0.28
C PHE A 25 -1.53 17.21 1.07
N LEU A 26 -1.84 15.91 1.12
CA LEU A 26 -2.96 15.37 1.88
C LEU A 26 -2.43 14.31 2.83
N SER A 27 -2.67 14.49 4.13
CA SER A 27 -2.29 13.51 5.15
C SER A 27 -3.32 13.44 6.27
N ALA A 28 -3.65 12.22 6.68
CA ALA A 28 -4.61 11.96 7.75
C ALA A 28 -3.97 11.85 9.15
N THR A 29 -2.65 11.66 9.24
CA THR A 29 -1.96 11.28 10.49
C THR A 29 -0.64 12.01 10.72
N MET A 30 -0.46 13.16 10.08
CA MET A 30 0.79 13.91 10.16
C MET A 30 0.81 14.82 11.37
N SER A 31 1.55 14.42 12.41
CA SER A 31 1.66 15.19 13.66
C SER A 31 2.63 16.37 13.56
N ASN A 32 3.57 16.36 12.60
CA ASN A 32 4.57 17.41 12.41
C ASN A 32 4.30 18.24 11.13
N ALA A 33 3.02 18.60 10.90
CA ALA A 33 2.61 19.35 9.71
C ALA A 33 3.35 20.69 9.56
N THR A 34 3.62 21.38 10.67
CA THR A 34 4.32 22.67 10.67
C THR A 34 5.79 22.54 10.27
N GLU A 35 6.55 21.62 10.85
CA GLU A 35 7.96 21.40 10.48
C GLU A 35 8.12 21.06 8.99
N PHE A 36 7.15 20.31 8.45
CA PHE A 36 7.13 19.97 7.04
C PHE A 36 6.80 21.18 6.18
N ASP A 37 5.83 22.02 6.55
CA ASP A 37 5.52 23.24 5.81
C ASP A 37 6.74 24.18 5.76
N GLU A 38 7.49 24.28 6.86
CA GLU A 38 8.67 25.13 6.96
C GLU A 38 9.77 24.60 6.05
N TRP A 39 9.95 23.28 6.04
CA TRP A 39 10.88 22.60 5.14
C TRP A 39 10.52 22.84 3.67
N ILE A 40 9.25 22.71 3.30
CA ILE A 40 8.78 22.98 1.92
C ILE A 40 9.01 24.45 1.54
N CYS A 41 8.63 25.39 2.42
CA CYS A 41 8.84 26.82 2.19
C CYS A 41 10.33 27.15 2.01
N HIS A 42 11.19 26.54 2.83
CA HIS A 42 12.62 26.71 2.75
C HIS A 42 13.19 26.16 1.44
N LEU A 43 12.74 24.97 1.01
CA LEU A 43 13.24 24.25 -0.15
C LEU A 43 12.80 24.93 -1.47
N HIS A 44 11.51 25.24 -1.61
CA HIS A 44 10.91 25.74 -2.86
C HIS A 44 10.77 27.26 -2.95
N LYS A 45 11.08 27.98 -1.86
CA LYS A 45 10.94 29.46 -1.77
C LYS A 45 9.53 29.94 -2.13
N GLN A 46 8.52 29.14 -1.80
CA GLN A 46 7.09 29.41 -2.06
C GLN A 46 6.31 29.22 -0.74
N PRO A 47 5.27 30.03 -0.45
CA PRO A 47 4.44 29.83 0.72
C PRO A 47 3.72 28.47 0.68
N CYS A 48 3.80 27.72 1.78
CA CYS A 48 3.03 26.50 2.02
C CYS A 48 2.02 26.77 3.14
N HIS A 49 0.74 26.54 2.89
CA HIS A 49 -0.31 26.78 3.88
C HIS A 49 -0.79 25.45 4.46
N VAL A 50 -0.70 25.30 5.78
CA VAL A 50 -1.25 24.15 6.49
C VAL A 50 -2.70 24.43 6.87
N VAL A 51 -3.60 23.59 6.37
CA VAL A 51 -4.99 23.53 6.80
C VAL A 51 -5.14 22.24 7.60
N TYR A 52 -5.44 22.36 8.90
CA TYR A 52 -5.67 21.22 9.78
C TYR A 52 -7.11 21.23 10.30
N THR A 53 -7.62 20.04 10.61
CA THR A 53 -8.88 19.87 11.32
C THR A 53 -8.81 18.66 12.22
N ASP A 54 -9.22 18.84 13.47
CA ASP A 54 -9.44 17.73 14.41
C ASP A 54 -10.86 17.18 14.32
N PHE A 55 -11.72 17.78 13.48
CA PHE A 55 -13.06 17.29 13.25
C PHE A 55 -13.02 15.93 12.56
N ARG A 56 -13.59 14.93 13.22
CA ARG A 56 -13.75 13.57 12.70
C ARG A 56 -15.21 13.39 12.24
N PRO A 57 -15.48 13.28 10.92
CA PRO A 57 -16.83 12.99 10.42
C PRO A 57 -17.40 11.67 10.95
N THR A 58 -16.53 10.72 11.29
CA THR A 58 -16.87 9.49 11.99
C THR A 58 -16.21 9.53 13.37
N PRO A 59 -16.96 9.88 14.43
CA PRO A 59 -16.42 9.96 15.78
C PRO A 59 -15.83 8.61 16.23
N LEU A 60 -14.71 8.67 16.95
CA LEU A 60 -14.02 7.47 17.42
C LEU A 60 -14.65 6.96 18.71
N GLN A 61 -15.18 5.75 18.66
CA GLN A 61 -15.58 5.00 19.85
C GLN A 61 -14.42 4.09 20.31
N HIS A 62 -14.12 4.08 21.60
CA HIS A 62 -13.07 3.24 22.17
C HIS A 62 -13.69 2.06 22.91
N TYR A 63 -13.45 0.86 22.39
CA TYR A 63 -13.84 -0.38 23.04
C TYR A 63 -12.63 -1.08 23.63
N VAL A 64 -12.81 -1.71 24.79
CA VAL A 64 -11.80 -2.57 25.40
C VAL A 64 -12.36 -3.99 25.47
N PHE A 65 -11.55 -4.94 25.01
CA PHE A 65 -11.84 -6.37 25.13
C PHE A 65 -10.83 -7.01 26.09
N PRO A 66 -11.18 -7.18 27.39
CA PRO A 66 -10.29 -7.84 28.32
C PRO A 66 -10.21 -9.33 28.01
N VAL A 67 -9.01 -9.90 28.08
CA VAL A 67 -8.80 -11.36 27.92
C VAL A 67 -9.65 -12.07 28.97
N GLY A 68 -10.51 -12.99 28.58
CA GLY A 68 -11.43 -13.71 29.50
C GLY A 68 -12.66 -12.93 29.97
N GLY A 69 -12.91 -11.74 29.41
CA GLY A 69 -14.17 -11.02 29.59
C GLY A 69 -15.31 -11.57 28.74
N ALA A 70 -16.53 -11.15 29.08
CA ALA A 70 -17.75 -11.62 28.42
C ALA A 70 -18.09 -10.88 27.11
N GLY A 71 -17.32 -9.85 26.74
CA GLY A 71 -17.58 -9.06 25.53
C GLY A 71 -16.75 -7.79 25.42
N LEU A 72 -17.09 -6.96 24.43
CA LEU A 72 -16.53 -5.63 24.22
C LEU A 72 -17.20 -4.63 25.17
N TYR A 73 -16.38 -3.82 25.86
CA TYR A 73 -16.85 -2.75 26.73
C TYR A 73 -16.58 -1.41 26.08
N LEU A 74 -17.62 -0.62 25.81
CA LEU A 74 -17.48 0.76 25.33
C LEU A 74 -16.97 1.63 26.48
N VAL A 75 -15.77 2.18 26.34
CA VAL A 75 -15.10 3.00 27.36
C VAL A 75 -15.18 4.48 27.03
N VAL A 76 -15.16 4.85 25.74
CA VAL A 76 -15.37 6.23 25.28
C VAL A 76 -16.36 6.19 24.11
N ASP A 77 -17.43 6.98 24.20
CA ASP A 77 -18.45 7.06 23.15
C ASP A 77 -18.14 8.12 22.08
N GLU A 78 -19.04 8.26 21.11
CA GLU A 78 -18.93 9.21 19.99
C GLU A 78 -18.90 10.69 20.42
N SER A 79 -19.35 10.99 21.64
CA SER A 79 -19.35 12.34 22.22
C SER A 79 -18.11 12.60 23.06
N GLU A 80 -17.09 11.74 22.94
CA GLU A 80 -15.86 11.75 23.75
C GLU A 80 -16.12 11.60 25.25
N GLN A 81 -17.31 11.10 25.65
CA GLN A 81 -17.64 10.88 27.05
C GLN A 81 -17.11 9.53 27.53
N PHE A 82 -16.35 9.58 28.63
CA PHE A 82 -15.86 8.40 29.29
C PHE A 82 -16.99 7.68 30.05
N ARG A 83 -17.17 6.40 29.76
CA ARG A 83 -18.19 5.55 30.39
C ARG A 83 -17.61 4.84 31.61
N GLU A 84 -17.63 5.54 32.74
CA GLU A 84 -17.05 5.07 34.01
C GLU A 84 -17.66 3.73 34.48
N ASP A 85 -18.98 3.55 34.35
CA ASP A 85 -19.67 2.30 34.68
C ASP A 85 -19.10 1.09 33.93
N ASN A 86 -18.77 1.27 32.65
CA ASN A 86 -18.21 0.21 31.82
C ASN A 86 -16.73 -0.04 32.19
N CYS A 87 -16.00 1.01 32.58
CA CYS A 87 -14.64 0.88 33.10
C CYS A 87 -14.61 0.11 34.43
N MET A 88 -15.52 0.38 35.36
CA MET A 88 -15.63 -0.36 36.62
C MET A 88 -15.94 -1.84 36.39
N LYS A 89 -16.91 -2.16 35.51
CA LYS A 89 -17.21 -3.55 35.11
C LYS A 89 -16.00 -4.27 34.51
N LEU A 90 -15.18 -3.52 33.77
CA LEU A 90 -13.96 -4.04 33.17
C LEU A 90 -12.88 -4.33 34.22
N GLN A 91 -12.70 -3.44 35.21
CA GLN A 91 -11.81 -3.67 36.36
C GLN A 91 -12.24 -4.88 37.20
N ASP A 92 -13.54 -5.08 37.41
CA ASP A 92 -14.09 -6.27 38.09
C ASP A 92 -13.78 -7.57 37.34
N THR A 93 -13.79 -7.52 36.00
CA THR A 93 -13.46 -8.67 35.15
C THR A 93 -12.01 -9.11 35.35
N PHE A 94 -11.08 -8.16 35.41
CA PHE A 94 -9.67 -8.45 35.74
C PHE A 94 -9.49 -8.98 37.17
N SER A 95 -10.27 -8.47 38.13
CA SER A 95 -10.21 -8.90 39.53
C SER A 95 -10.73 -10.33 39.72
N LYS A 96 -11.80 -10.71 39.02
CA LYS A 96 -12.35 -12.08 39.04
C LYS A 96 -11.41 -13.10 38.42
N GLN A 97 -10.66 -12.73 37.38
CA GLN A 97 -9.65 -13.60 36.77
C GLN A 97 -8.50 -13.95 37.72
N LYS A 98 -8.04 -12.99 38.53
CA LYS A 98 -6.96 -13.23 39.51
C LYS A 98 -7.31 -14.26 40.59
N ILE A 99 -8.59 -14.54 40.82
CA ILE A 99 -9.06 -15.51 41.84
C ILE A 99 -9.18 -16.94 41.26
N GLY A 100 -9.10 -17.11 39.93
CA GLY A 100 -9.33 -18.40 39.24
C GLY A 100 -8.13 -19.34 39.06
N GLU A 101 -6.89 -18.88 39.28
CA GLU A 101 -5.67 -19.71 39.10
C GLU A 101 -5.13 -20.31 40.41
N GLY A 102 -5.98 -20.42 41.42
CA GLY A 102 -5.65 -21.04 42.71
C GLY A 102 -6.28 -22.41 42.90
N ASN A 103 -5.53 -23.46 42.54
CA ASN A 103 -5.54 -24.78 43.20
C ASN A 103 -6.65 -25.80 42.86
N LYS A 104 -6.39 -26.70 41.90
CA LYS A 104 -6.87 -28.11 41.95
C LYS A 104 -5.81 -29.08 41.42
N SER A 105 -4.98 -29.59 42.34
CA SER A 105 -4.28 -30.86 42.18
C SER A 105 -5.13 -31.99 42.76
N ALA A 106 -5.42 -33.04 41.97
CA ALA A 106 -5.56 -34.43 42.44
C ALA A 106 -5.79 -35.42 41.26
N ASN A 107 -4.66 -35.94 40.78
CA ASN A 107 -4.36 -37.34 40.41
C ASN A 107 -5.49 -38.33 40.04
N GLY A 108 -5.38 -38.94 38.85
CA GLY A 108 -6.04 -40.18 38.43
C GLY A 108 -5.30 -40.80 37.25
N LYS A 109 -4.70 -41.98 37.44
CA LYS A 109 -3.77 -42.67 36.52
C LYS A 109 -4.46 -43.43 35.38
N ALA A 110 -3.71 -43.50 34.26
CA ALA A 110 -3.53 -44.62 33.32
C ALA A 110 -4.68 -45.08 32.40
N SER A 111 -4.45 -45.03 31.08
CA SER A 111 -4.05 -46.21 30.26
C SER A 111 -4.36 -45.99 28.77
N GLY A 112 -3.49 -46.53 27.90
CA GLY A 112 -3.93 -47.10 26.62
C GLY A 112 -3.84 -46.24 25.35
N ARG A 113 -2.72 -46.42 24.64
CA ARG A 113 -2.53 -46.49 23.17
C ARG A 113 -3.73 -46.17 22.27
N ILE A 114 -3.49 -45.40 21.20
CA ILE A 114 -3.40 -45.88 19.81
C ILE A 114 -3.02 -44.69 18.92
N ALA A 115 -1.86 -44.80 18.26
CA ALA A 115 -1.53 -44.04 17.08
C ALA A 115 -2.46 -44.50 15.95
N LYS A 116 -3.25 -43.57 15.39
CA LYS A 116 -3.95 -43.80 14.14
C LYS A 116 -3.38 -42.86 13.09
N GLY A 117 -2.44 -43.41 12.32
CA GLY A 117 -2.06 -42.83 11.04
C GLY A 117 -3.19 -42.98 10.02
N GLY A 118 -3.10 -42.14 9.00
CA GLY A 118 -3.80 -42.29 7.72
C GLY A 118 -5.07 -41.46 7.61
N ASN A 119 -5.07 -40.43 6.75
CA ASN A 119 -5.37 -40.73 5.35
C ASN A 119 -4.88 -39.61 4.41
N THR A 120 -4.31 -40.06 3.31
CA THR A 120 -3.80 -39.33 2.15
C THR A 120 -4.84 -38.42 1.49
N SER A 121 -4.58 -37.11 1.43
CA SER A 121 -5.24 -36.20 0.48
C SER A 121 -4.53 -36.24 -0.88
N GLY A 122 -4.54 -37.41 -1.52
CA GLY A 122 -4.02 -37.64 -2.89
C GLY A 122 -4.77 -36.87 -3.99
N GLY A 123 -5.76 -36.05 -3.63
CA GLY A 123 -6.42 -35.10 -4.52
C GLY A 123 -5.69 -33.75 -4.66
N SER A 124 -4.54 -33.55 -4.01
CA SER A 124 -3.82 -32.26 -4.01
C SER A 124 -2.71 -32.18 -5.09
N ASP A 125 -2.11 -33.30 -5.46
CA ASP A 125 -0.86 -33.28 -6.24
C ASP A 125 -1.10 -32.98 -7.71
N ILE A 126 -2.15 -33.51 -8.32
CA ILE A 126 -2.44 -33.23 -9.73
C ILE A 126 -2.84 -31.76 -9.93
N TYR A 127 -3.61 -31.18 -9.02
CA TYR A 127 -3.97 -29.75 -9.07
C TYR A 127 -2.74 -28.86 -8.87
N LYS A 128 -1.83 -29.22 -7.96
CA LYS A 128 -0.55 -28.53 -7.77
C LYS A 128 0.33 -28.63 -9.01
N ILE A 129 0.44 -29.81 -9.63
CA ILE A 129 1.23 -30.04 -10.84
C ILE A 129 0.66 -29.23 -12.01
N VAL A 130 -0.66 -29.28 -12.24
CA VAL A 130 -1.33 -28.50 -13.29
C VAL A 130 -1.16 -27.01 -13.05
N LYS A 131 -1.28 -26.54 -11.80
CA LYS A 131 -1.08 -25.12 -11.45
C LYS A 131 0.38 -24.68 -11.66
N LEU A 132 1.35 -25.50 -11.26
CA LEU A 132 2.77 -25.27 -11.51
C LEU A 132 3.10 -25.23 -13.00
N GLN A 133 2.48 -26.11 -13.79
CA GLN A 133 2.67 -26.14 -15.23
C GLN A 133 2.09 -24.90 -15.91
N LYS A 134 0.88 -24.46 -15.53
CA LYS A 134 0.32 -23.18 -15.98
C LYS A 134 1.21 -22.00 -15.62
N PHE A 135 1.70 -21.95 -14.37
CA PHE A 135 2.61 -20.91 -13.90
C PHE A 135 3.93 -20.90 -14.69
N ARG A 136 4.49 -22.08 -14.99
CA ARG A 136 5.72 -22.19 -15.81
C ARG A 136 5.51 -21.66 -17.22
N GLU A 137 4.38 -21.95 -17.86
CA GLU A 137 4.06 -21.41 -19.19
C GLU A 137 3.85 -19.90 -19.16
N GLU A 138 3.16 -19.39 -18.14
CA GLU A 138 2.98 -17.96 -17.93
C GLU A 138 4.32 -17.23 -17.73
N LEU A 139 5.24 -17.80 -16.93
CA LEU A 139 6.59 -17.27 -16.76
C LEU A 139 7.41 -17.27 -18.05
N LYS A 140 7.33 -18.33 -18.84
CA LYS A 140 7.99 -18.38 -20.17
C LYS A 140 7.44 -17.29 -21.09
N ASN A 141 6.12 -17.10 -21.10
CA ASN A 141 5.48 -16.07 -21.91
C ASN A 141 5.91 -14.67 -21.47
N ARG A 142 5.93 -14.38 -20.16
CA ARG A 142 6.43 -13.11 -19.62
C ARG A 142 7.91 -12.89 -19.94
N SER A 143 8.76 -13.92 -19.73
CA SER A 143 10.18 -13.86 -20.08
C SER A 143 10.39 -13.55 -21.56
N ARG A 144 9.57 -14.13 -22.45
CA ARG A 144 9.62 -13.82 -23.89
C ARG A 144 9.32 -12.35 -24.18
N VAL A 145 8.33 -11.76 -23.51
CA VAL A 145 8.01 -10.33 -23.64
C VAL A 145 9.18 -9.47 -23.15
N LEU A 146 9.72 -9.76 -21.96
CA LEU A 146 10.87 -9.02 -21.41
C LEU A 146 12.11 -9.09 -22.31
N LYS A 147 12.36 -10.24 -22.95
CA LYS A 147 13.41 -10.38 -23.96
C LYS A 147 13.14 -9.54 -25.19
N ARG A 148 11.90 -9.56 -25.70
CA ARG A 148 11.50 -8.80 -26.90
C ARG A 148 11.62 -7.28 -26.69
N LEU A 149 11.26 -6.80 -25.49
CA LEU A 149 11.34 -5.38 -25.14
C LEU A 149 12.76 -4.95 -24.70
N GLY A 150 13.69 -5.89 -24.54
CA GLY A 150 15.07 -5.61 -24.16
C GLY A 150 15.28 -5.32 -22.67
N HIS A 151 14.36 -5.75 -21.80
CA HIS A 151 14.55 -5.67 -20.35
C HIS A 151 15.52 -6.75 -19.83
N ILE A 152 15.57 -7.90 -20.50
CA ILE A 152 16.53 -8.98 -20.26
C ILE A 152 17.09 -9.46 -21.61
N ASP A 153 18.30 -10.00 -21.64
CA ASP A 153 18.88 -10.57 -22.86
C ASP A 153 18.48 -12.04 -23.10
N ALA A 154 19.09 -12.67 -24.13
CA ALA A 154 18.85 -14.07 -24.48
C ALA A 154 19.17 -15.04 -23.33
N ASP A 155 20.21 -14.74 -22.54
CA ASP A 155 20.67 -15.54 -21.41
C ASP A 155 19.90 -15.23 -20.11
N GLY A 156 19.03 -14.21 -20.13
CA GLY A 156 18.21 -13.81 -18.99
C GLY A 156 18.90 -12.81 -18.07
N VAL A 157 19.98 -12.18 -18.50
CA VAL A 157 20.66 -11.12 -17.75
C VAL A 157 19.87 -9.82 -17.91
N VAL A 158 19.63 -9.14 -16.78
CA VAL A 158 18.88 -7.89 -16.72
C VAL A 158 19.67 -6.76 -17.39
N GLN A 159 19.00 -6.06 -18.31
CA GLN A 159 19.55 -4.94 -19.07
C GLN A 159 19.20 -3.60 -18.43
N LEU A 160 19.68 -2.49 -19.00
CA LEU A 160 19.41 -1.14 -18.46
C LEU A 160 17.91 -0.81 -18.37
N LYS A 161 17.12 -1.15 -19.41
CA LYS A 161 15.65 -1.04 -19.38
C LYS A 161 15.04 -1.85 -18.23
N GLY A 162 15.51 -3.08 -18.03
CA GLY A 162 15.07 -3.93 -16.93
C GLY A 162 15.36 -3.33 -15.56
N ARG A 163 16.57 -2.78 -15.37
CA ARG A 163 16.95 -2.09 -14.13
C ARG A 163 16.12 -0.83 -13.87
N ALA A 164 15.79 -0.07 -14.91
CA ALA A 164 14.92 1.09 -14.80
C ALA A 164 13.49 0.68 -14.40
N ALA A 165 12.94 -0.36 -15.03
CA ALA A 165 11.64 -0.92 -14.68
C ALA A 165 11.56 -1.36 -13.22
N CYS A 166 12.63 -1.94 -12.67
CA CYS A 166 12.69 -2.32 -11.24
C CYS A 166 12.59 -1.13 -10.26
N LEU A 167 12.72 0.12 -10.72
CA LEU A 167 12.56 1.32 -9.89
C LEU A 167 11.15 1.90 -9.94
N ILE A 168 10.28 1.37 -10.80
CA ILE A 168 8.89 1.80 -10.93
C ILE A 168 8.01 0.87 -10.08
N ASP A 169 7.53 1.40 -8.95
CA ASP A 169 6.68 0.65 -8.01
C ASP A 169 5.18 1.02 -8.14
N THR A 170 4.89 2.07 -8.91
CA THR A 170 3.54 2.61 -9.10
C THR A 170 3.21 2.74 -10.58
N GLY A 171 2.21 2.00 -11.05
CA GLY A 171 1.74 2.00 -12.44
C GLY A 171 2.22 0.78 -13.24
N ASP A 172 2.09 0.86 -14.57
CA ASP A 172 2.61 -0.16 -15.50
C ASP A 172 4.10 0.09 -15.77
N GLU A 173 4.96 -0.72 -15.16
CA GLU A 173 6.41 -0.55 -15.21
C GLU A 173 6.99 -0.72 -16.62
N LEU A 174 6.36 -1.53 -17.48
CA LEU A 174 6.85 -1.76 -18.84
C LEU A 174 6.54 -0.55 -19.72
N LEU A 175 5.30 -0.07 -19.70
CA LEU A 175 4.88 1.07 -20.51
C LEU A 175 5.64 2.35 -20.12
N VAL A 176 5.77 2.63 -18.82
CA VAL A 176 6.52 3.81 -18.35
C VAL A 176 7.99 3.72 -18.78
N THR A 177 8.61 2.55 -18.68
CA THR A 177 10.00 2.35 -19.13
C THR A 177 10.13 2.56 -20.64
N GLU A 178 9.21 2.05 -21.45
CA GLU A 178 9.25 2.28 -22.91
C GLU A 178 9.15 3.78 -23.24
N LEU A 179 8.24 4.52 -22.60
CA LEU A 179 8.09 5.96 -22.81
C LEU A 179 9.34 6.75 -22.41
N MET A 180 10.01 6.34 -21.31
CA MET A 180 11.29 6.94 -20.90
C MET A 180 12.39 6.70 -21.95
N PHE A 181 12.54 5.46 -22.45
CA PHE A 181 13.60 5.12 -23.39
C PHE A 181 13.33 5.57 -24.83
N ASN A 182 12.06 5.79 -25.18
CA ASN A 182 11.66 6.41 -26.45
C ASN A 182 11.81 7.94 -26.42
N GLY A 183 12.18 8.51 -25.26
CA GLY A 183 12.37 9.94 -25.10
C GLY A 183 11.07 10.74 -25.09
N THR A 184 9.91 10.09 -24.86
CA THR A 184 8.60 10.75 -24.85
C THR A 184 8.55 11.91 -23.87
N PHE A 185 9.23 11.80 -22.73
CA PHE A 185 9.27 12.84 -21.69
C PHE A 185 10.27 13.97 -21.96
N ASN A 186 11.16 13.86 -22.96
CA ASN A 186 12.24 14.82 -23.16
C ASN A 186 11.75 16.20 -23.64
N ASP A 187 10.68 16.20 -24.45
CA ASP A 187 10.13 17.42 -25.06
C ASP A 187 8.89 17.94 -24.32
N LEU A 188 8.56 17.37 -23.16
CA LEU A 188 7.39 17.75 -22.37
C LEU A 188 7.76 18.78 -21.32
N ASP A 189 6.90 19.79 -21.17
CA ASP A 189 6.97 20.65 -20.01
C ASP A 189 6.51 19.92 -18.74
N HIS A 190 6.79 20.51 -17.58
CA HIS A 190 6.49 19.93 -16.28
C HIS A 190 4.98 19.72 -16.04
N HIS A 191 4.11 20.53 -16.64
CA HIS A 191 2.66 20.32 -16.55
C HIS A 191 2.22 19.13 -17.41
N GLN A 192 2.79 18.99 -18.60
CA GLN A 192 2.53 17.87 -19.51
C GLN A 192 3.06 16.55 -18.95
N VAL A 193 4.25 16.54 -18.33
CA VAL A 193 4.79 15.36 -17.64
C VAL A 193 3.85 14.93 -16.51
N ALA A 194 3.40 15.87 -15.67
CA ALA A 194 2.48 15.57 -14.58
C ALA A 194 1.12 15.04 -15.10
N ALA A 195 0.58 15.66 -16.15
CA ALA A 195 -0.66 15.23 -16.78
C ALA A 195 -0.53 13.81 -17.36
N LEU A 196 0.55 13.51 -18.09
CA LEU A 196 0.80 12.18 -18.65
C LEU A 196 1.02 11.13 -17.55
N ALA A 197 1.77 11.49 -16.50
CA ALA A 197 2.03 10.61 -15.37
C ALA A 197 0.74 10.24 -14.60
N SER A 198 -0.26 11.13 -14.59
CA SER A 198 -1.55 10.86 -13.95
C SER A 198 -2.28 9.65 -14.56
N CYS A 199 -2.00 9.31 -15.82
CA CYS A 199 -2.60 8.16 -16.50
C CYS A 199 -2.13 6.81 -15.93
N PHE A 200 -1.01 6.76 -15.20
CA PHE A 200 -0.50 5.53 -14.58
C PHE A 200 -1.02 5.30 -13.17
N ILE A 201 -1.76 6.27 -12.61
CA ILE A 201 -2.33 6.18 -11.27
C ILE A 201 -3.72 5.55 -11.37
N PRO A 202 -3.99 4.42 -10.69
CA PRO A 202 -5.32 3.83 -10.67
C PRO A 202 -6.34 4.81 -10.09
N VAL A 203 -7.39 5.08 -10.85
CA VAL A 203 -8.52 5.93 -10.44
C VAL A 203 -9.84 5.23 -10.75
N ASP A 204 -10.90 5.61 -10.03
CA ASP A 204 -12.24 5.10 -10.30
C ASP A 204 -12.72 5.50 -11.68
N LYS A 205 -13.55 4.65 -12.30
CA LYS A 205 -14.13 4.93 -13.61
C LYS A 205 -15.05 6.15 -13.50
N SER A 206 -14.74 7.21 -14.25
CA SER A 206 -15.60 8.38 -14.40
C SER A 206 -16.38 8.30 -15.71
N SER A 207 -17.61 8.82 -15.71
CA SER A 207 -18.42 9.04 -16.91
C SER A 207 -18.35 10.47 -17.44
N GLU A 208 -17.50 11.32 -16.83
CA GLU A 208 -17.31 12.70 -17.29
C GLU A 208 -16.64 12.73 -18.68
N GLN A 209 -17.21 13.55 -19.57
CA GLN A 209 -16.57 13.87 -20.84
C GLN A 209 -15.61 15.04 -20.63
N ILE A 210 -14.31 14.76 -20.76
CA ILE A 210 -13.26 15.76 -20.61
C ILE A 210 -12.79 16.21 -21.99
N GLN A 211 -12.80 17.52 -22.24
CA GLN A 211 -12.20 18.09 -23.43
C GLN A 211 -10.71 18.32 -23.19
N LEU A 212 -9.87 17.51 -23.86
CA LEU A 212 -8.42 17.59 -23.71
C LEU A 212 -7.88 18.87 -24.35
N ARG A 213 -6.93 19.53 -23.67
CA ARG A 213 -6.17 20.63 -24.25
C ARG A 213 -5.30 20.12 -25.40
N THR A 214 -5.11 20.94 -26.43
CA THR A 214 -4.33 20.59 -27.63
C THR A 214 -2.88 20.22 -27.30
N GLU A 215 -2.30 20.85 -26.28
CA GLU A 215 -0.95 20.59 -25.78
C GLU A 215 -0.75 19.17 -25.21
N LEU A 216 -1.83 18.51 -24.78
CA LEU A 216 -1.79 17.15 -24.23
C LEU A 216 -2.12 16.06 -25.26
N ALA A 217 -2.58 16.45 -26.46
CA ALA A 217 -2.98 15.50 -27.48
C ALA A 217 -1.82 14.65 -27.98
N LYS A 218 -0.66 15.28 -28.27
CA LYS A 218 0.55 14.57 -28.73
C LYS A 218 1.10 13.61 -27.66
N PRO A 219 1.31 14.03 -26.39
CA PRO A 219 1.73 13.11 -25.33
C PRO A 219 0.79 11.92 -25.15
N LEU A 220 -0.52 12.17 -25.17
CA LEU A 220 -1.53 11.12 -25.04
C LEU A 220 -1.49 10.14 -26.21
N GLN A 221 -1.30 10.62 -27.43
CA GLN A 221 -1.15 9.77 -28.60
C GLN A 221 0.11 8.88 -28.49
N GLN A 222 1.25 9.44 -28.09
CA GLN A 222 2.48 8.68 -27.91
C GLN A 222 2.36 7.59 -26.82
N LEU A 223 1.61 7.87 -25.75
CA LEU A 223 1.24 6.88 -24.74
C LEU A 223 0.44 5.73 -25.36
N GLN A 224 -0.61 6.05 -26.11
CA GLN A 224 -1.49 5.06 -26.75
C GLN A 224 -0.77 4.21 -27.81
N GLU A 225 0.19 4.79 -28.53
CA GLU A 225 1.00 4.06 -29.52
C GLU A 225 2.02 3.12 -28.86
N SER A 226 2.43 3.40 -27.62
CA SER A 226 3.40 2.60 -26.86
C SER A 226 2.77 1.48 -26.02
N ALA A 227 1.46 1.56 -25.76
CA ALA A 227 0.67 0.61 -24.97
C ALA A 227 0.16 -0.58 -25.81
#